data_AF-A0A0C9TCB5-F1
#
_entry.id   AF-A0A0C9TCB5-F1
#
_cell.length_a   1.000
_cell.length_b   1.000
_cell.length_c   1.000
_cell.angle_alpha   90.00
_cell.angle_beta   90.00
_cell.angle_gamma   90.00
#
_symmetry.space_group_name_H-M   'P 1'
#
loop_
_entity.id
_entity.type
_entity.pdbx_description
1 polymer ?
#
loop_
_entity_poly.entity_id
_entity_poly.type
_entity_poly.pdbx_seq_one_letter_code
_entity_poly.pdbx_strand_id
1 'polypeptide(L)'
;VWADSTKELYSTSLLVFHVYCNIYDIPNMQHPPTSQNMLLAFLASCAGALLESTIFNYAAALKAWHMLHGLTWSINKLEYRALLEGVIRLTPTSSKQPKCSPFTVKILEKFREVMNLEDPCDVAIFACLILAFYCIACLGKFTVPAISKFNPAKHIS
;
A
#
# COMPACT_ATOMS: atom_id res chain seq x y z
N VAL A 1 7.60 13.74 -10.59
CA VAL A 1 8.53 12.68 -10.15
C VAL A 1 7.91 11.98 -8.94
N TRP A 2 7.78 10.65 -8.94
CA TRP A 2 7.24 9.89 -7.81
C TRP A 2 8.35 9.35 -6.90
N ALA A 3 8.03 9.11 -5.63
CA ALA A 3 8.92 8.45 -4.68
C ALA A 3 9.18 6.99 -5.08
N ASP A 4 10.31 6.41 -4.67
CA ASP A 4 10.69 5.05 -5.07
C ASP A 4 9.70 3.99 -4.59
N SER A 5 9.15 4.14 -3.38
CA SER A 5 8.07 3.27 -2.88
C SER A 5 6.81 3.33 -3.74
N THR A 6 6.48 4.51 -4.29
CA THR A 6 5.35 4.67 -5.22
C THR A 6 5.64 4.00 -6.55
N LYS A 7 6.88 4.05 -7.05
CA LYS A 7 7.27 3.35 -8.28
C LYS A 7 7.16 1.84 -8.11
N GLU A 8 7.68 1.28 -7.02
CA GLU A 8 7.58 -0.16 -6.71
C GLU A 8 6.11 -0.62 -6.63
N LEU A 9 5.27 0.17 -5.94
CA LEU A 9 3.84 -0.08 -5.84
C LEU A 9 3.14 -0.03 -7.20
N TYR A 10 3.46 0.95 -8.04
CA TYR A 10 2.89 1.05 -9.39
C TYR A 10 3.37 -0.08 -10.29
N SER A 11 4.65 -0.44 -10.24
CA SER A 11 5.20 -1.60 -10.98
C SER A 11 4.47 -2.89 -10.60
N THR A 12 4.20 -3.09 -9.31
CA THR A 12 3.44 -4.27 -8.82
C THR A 12 2.00 -4.23 -9.34
N SER A 13 1.35 -3.07 -9.28
CA SER A 13 -0.02 -2.88 -9.76
C SER A 13 -0.15 -3.14 -11.26
N LEU A 14 0.82 -2.69 -12.06
CA LEU A 14 0.88 -2.94 -13.51
C LEU A 14 1.12 -4.42 -13.82
N LEU A 15 1.99 -5.09 -13.05
CA LEU A 15 2.18 -6.53 -13.18
C LEU A 15 0.87 -7.30 -12.98
N VAL A 16 0.11 -6.95 -11.93
CA VAL A 16 -1.20 -7.56 -11.66
C VAL A 16 -2.18 -7.32 -12.81
N PHE A 17 -2.19 -6.10 -13.39
CA PHE A 17 -2.99 -5.79 -14.57
C PHE A 17 -2.59 -6.64 -15.79
N HIS A 18 -1.28 -6.83 -16.04
CA HIS A 18 -0.82 -7.69 -17.13
C HIS A 18 -1.23 -9.16 -16.92
N VAL A 19 -1.18 -9.66 -15.68
CA VAL A 19 -1.69 -10.99 -15.35
C VAL A 19 -3.18 -11.09 -15.64
N TYR A 20 -3.98 -10.07 -15.27
CA TYR A 20 -5.39 -10.00 -15.63
C TYR A 20 -5.59 -10.05 -17.15
N CYS A 21 -4.84 -9.24 -17.92
CA CYS A 21 -4.91 -9.28 -19.38
C CYS A 21 -4.63 -10.68 -19.96
N ASN A 22 -3.62 -11.37 -19.43
CA ASN A 22 -3.26 -12.72 -19.87
C ASN A 22 -4.35 -13.75 -19.55
N ILE A 23 -5.01 -13.64 -18.39
CA ILE A 23 -6.09 -14.57 -18.00
C ILE A 23 -7.30 -14.46 -18.93
N TYR A 24 -7.59 -13.26 -19.43
CA TYR A 24 -8.76 -12.98 -20.27
C TYR A 24 -8.42 -12.89 -21.76
N ASP A 25 -7.25 -13.37 -22.18
CA ASP A 25 -6.76 -13.35 -23.56
C ASP A 25 -6.88 -11.97 -24.23
N ILE A 26 -6.69 -10.92 -23.44
CA ILE A 26 -6.68 -9.55 -23.94
C ILE A 26 -5.40 -9.38 -24.77
N PRO A 27 -5.49 -9.04 -26.08
CA PRO A 27 -4.33 -9.00 -26.98
C PRO A 27 -3.19 -8.19 -26.38
N ASN A 28 -1.95 -8.64 -26.60
CA ASN A 28 -0.78 -8.07 -25.96
C ASN A 28 -0.66 -6.56 -26.24
N MET A 29 -0.99 -5.76 -25.23
CA MET A 29 -1.12 -4.32 -25.34
C MET A 29 0.26 -3.68 -25.20
N GLN A 30 1.01 -3.59 -26.31
CA GLN A 30 2.26 -2.81 -26.38
C GLN A 30 2.03 -1.31 -26.08
N HIS A 31 0.76 -0.87 -26.03
CA HIS A 31 0.34 0.47 -25.62
C HIS A 31 -0.86 0.38 -24.67
N PRO A 32 -0.95 1.22 -23.61
CA PRO A 32 -2.07 1.27 -22.68
C PRO A 32 -3.41 1.47 -23.38
N PRO A 33 -4.34 0.52 -23.31
CA PRO A 33 -5.69 0.67 -23.81
C PRO A 33 -6.62 0.59 -22.61
N THR A 34 -6.42 1.48 -21.64
CA THR A 34 -7.33 1.56 -20.52
C THR A 34 -8.51 2.43 -20.94
N SER A 35 -9.36 1.89 -21.81
CA SER A 35 -10.71 2.42 -21.96
C SER A 35 -11.40 2.39 -20.59
N GLN A 36 -12.39 3.24 -20.38
CA GLN A 36 -13.16 3.26 -19.14
C GLN A 36 -13.70 1.87 -18.79
N ASN A 37 -14.15 1.10 -19.79
CA ASN A 37 -14.68 -0.25 -19.61
C ASN A 37 -13.59 -1.24 -19.18
N MET A 38 -12.38 -1.13 -19.72
CA MET A 38 -11.25 -1.98 -19.31
C MET A 38 -10.85 -1.69 -17.86
N LEU A 39 -10.76 -0.41 -17.48
CA LEU A 39 -10.48 -0.02 -16.10
C LEU A 39 -11.55 -0.58 -15.14
N LEU A 40 -12.83 -0.42 -15.50
CA LEU A 40 -13.93 -0.91 -14.69
C LEU A 40 -13.90 -2.44 -14.58
N ALA A 41 -13.73 -3.16 -15.68
CA ALA A 41 -13.70 -4.62 -15.69
C ALA A 41 -12.53 -5.18 -14.85
N PHE A 42 -11.35 -4.59 -14.99
CA PHE A 42 -10.19 -4.94 -14.16
C PHE A 42 -10.45 -4.67 -12.68
N LEU A 43 -10.87 -3.46 -12.31
CA LEU A 43 -11.09 -3.13 -10.90
C LEU A 43 -12.26 -3.92 -10.30
N ALA A 44 -13.30 -4.22 -11.07
CA ALA A 44 -14.41 -5.06 -10.66
C ALA A 44 -13.97 -6.53 -10.43
N SER A 45 -13.03 -7.05 -11.23
CA SER A 45 -12.45 -8.39 -10.99
C SER A 45 -11.69 -8.49 -9.67
N CYS A 46 -11.24 -7.35 -9.15
CA CYS A 46 -10.57 -7.23 -7.86
C CYS A 46 -11.52 -6.92 -6.69
N ALA A 47 -12.80 -6.59 -6.98
CA ALA A 47 -13.76 -6.19 -5.96
C ALA A 47 -14.01 -7.33 -4.97
N GLY A 48 -13.94 -7.03 -3.67
CA GLY A 48 -14.17 -8.01 -2.61
C GLY A 48 -13.01 -8.91 -2.24
N ALA A 49 -12.01 -9.05 -3.10
CA ALA A 49 -10.78 -9.76 -2.76
C ALA A 49 -9.72 -8.82 -2.12
N LEU A 50 -9.80 -7.51 -2.40
CA LEU A 50 -8.77 -6.55 -2.01
C LEU A 50 -9.32 -5.42 -1.13
N LEU A 51 -8.40 -4.79 -0.40
CA LEU A 51 -8.67 -3.55 0.34
C LEU A 51 -8.94 -2.40 -0.64
N GLU A 52 -9.79 -1.47 -0.23
CA GLU A 52 -10.11 -0.23 -0.97
C GLU A 52 -8.86 0.54 -1.40
N SER A 53 -7.87 0.67 -0.50
CA SER A 53 -6.59 1.32 -0.80
C SER A 53 -5.84 0.65 -1.96
N THR A 54 -5.96 -0.67 -2.12
CA THR A 54 -5.32 -1.41 -3.20
C THR A 54 -5.99 -1.12 -4.54
N ILE A 55 -7.32 -1.05 -4.57
CA ILE A 55 -8.10 -0.67 -5.76
C ILE A 55 -7.71 0.74 -6.24
N PHE A 56 -7.56 1.69 -5.30
CA PHE A 56 -7.07 3.03 -5.64
C PHE A 56 -5.65 3.02 -6.19
N ASN A 57 -4.74 2.24 -5.62
CA ASN A 57 -3.36 2.12 -6.10
C ASN A 57 -3.31 1.56 -7.52
N TYR A 58 -4.12 0.54 -7.83
CA TYR A 58 -4.22 -0.05 -9.16
C TYR A 58 -4.70 0.96 -10.20
N ALA A 59 -5.76 1.69 -9.89
CA ALA A 59 -6.28 2.74 -10.76
C ALA A 59 -5.25 3.88 -10.97
N ALA A 60 -4.56 4.28 -9.90
CA ALA A 60 -3.53 5.31 -9.96
C ALA A 60 -2.32 4.87 -10.80
N ALA A 61 -1.91 3.60 -10.70
CA ALA A 61 -0.82 3.04 -11.49
C ALA A 61 -1.15 3.02 -12.99
N LEU A 62 -2.36 2.62 -13.37
CA LEU A 62 -2.82 2.66 -14.77
C LEU A 62 -2.86 4.09 -15.31
N LYS A 63 -3.34 5.05 -14.52
CA LYS A 63 -3.31 6.47 -14.88
C LYS A 63 -1.88 6.99 -15.04
N ALA A 64 -0.98 6.61 -14.13
CA ALA A 64 0.43 6.96 -14.19
C ALA A 64 1.11 6.36 -15.43
N TRP A 65 0.71 5.16 -15.84
CA TRP A 65 1.22 4.50 -17.04
C TRP A 65 0.86 5.26 -18.32
N HIS A 66 -0.38 5.72 -18.45
CA HIS A 66 -0.79 6.64 -19.53
C HIS A 66 0.06 7.92 -19.54
N MET A 67 0.23 8.56 -18.38
CA MET A 67 1.01 9.79 -18.25
C MET A 67 2.47 9.62 -18.65
N LEU A 68 3.10 8.50 -18.25
CA LEU A 68 4.49 8.19 -18.58
C LEU A 68 4.72 7.98 -20.08
N HIS A 69 3.75 7.43 -20.79
CA HIS A 69 3.84 7.13 -22.22
C HIS A 69 3.30 8.29 -23.09
N GLY A 70 2.93 9.42 -22.49
CA GLY A 70 2.35 10.54 -23.22
C GLY A 70 0.99 10.25 -23.87
N LEU A 71 0.26 9.27 -23.35
CA LEU A 71 -1.02 8.83 -23.89
C LEU A 71 -2.18 9.59 -23.25
N THR A 72 -3.20 9.88 -24.05
CA THR A 72 -4.39 10.58 -23.56
C THR A 72 -5.11 9.74 -22.52
N TRP A 73 -5.41 10.34 -21.38
CA TRP A 73 -6.30 9.79 -20.37
C TRP A 73 -7.71 10.30 -20.65
N SER A 74 -8.56 9.47 -21.25
CA SER A 74 -9.90 9.86 -21.71
C SER A 74 -10.99 9.85 -20.63
N ILE A 75 -10.70 9.28 -19.45
CA ILE A 75 -11.65 9.18 -18.34
C ILE A 75 -11.63 10.49 -17.56
N ASN A 76 -12.74 11.21 -17.51
CA ASN A 76 -12.79 12.48 -16.80
C ASN A 76 -12.74 12.27 -15.27
N LYS A 77 -12.50 13.34 -14.51
CA LYS A 77 -12.33 13.26 -13.05
C LYS A 77 -13.59 12.75 -12.33
N LEU A 78 -14.79 13.10 -12.82
CA LEU A 78 -16.06 12.71 -12.22
C LEU A 78 -16.33 11.23 -12.47
N GLU A 79 -16.17 10.78 -13.72
CA GLU A 79 -16.27 9.38 -14.13
C GLU A 79 -15.27 8.50 -13.38
N TYR A 80 -14.02 8.94 -13.28
CA TYR A 80 -12.98 8.23 -12.54
C TYR A 80 -13.38 8.02 -11.07
N ARG A 81 -13.91 9.06 -10.43
CA ARG A 81 -14.38 8.99 -9.04
C ARG A 81 -15.59 8.08 -8.91
N ALA A 82 -16.59 8.21 -9.78
CA ALA A 82 -17.80 7.40 -9.76
C ALA A 82 -17.48 5.91 -9.99
N LEU A 83 -16.54 5.61 -10.87
CA LEU A 83 -16.06 4.25 -11.15
C LEU A 83 -15.43 3.64 -9.89
N LEU A 84 -14.54 4.37 -9.22
CA LEU A 84 -13.90 3.91 -7.99
C LEU A 84 -14.92 3.69 -6.87
N GLU A 85 -15.79 4.66 -6.62
CA GLU A 85 -16.85 4.55 -5.61
C GLU A 85 -17.80 3.37 -5.91
N GLY A 86 -18.12 3.14 -7.19
CA GLY A 86 -18.90 1.99 -7.64
C GLY A 86 -18.25 0.65 -7.30
N VAL A 87 -16.97 0.48 -7.63
CA VAL A 87 -16.20 -0.74 -7.33
C VAL A 87 -16.07 -0.95 -5.81
N ILE A 88 -15.81 0.11 -5.05
CA ILE A 88 -15.70 0.06 -3.59
C ILE A 88 -17.03 -0.35 -2.96
N ARG A 89 -18.17 0.10 -3.50
CA ARG A 89 -19.49 -0.31 -3.02
C ARG A 89 -19.82 -1.77 -3.33
N LEU A 90 -19.29 -2.31 -4.41
CA LEU A 90 -19.41 -3.74 -4.75
C LEU A 90 -18.55 -4.64 -3.86
N THR A 91 -17.54 -4.06 -3.20
CA THR A 91 -16.67 -4.77 -2.27
C THR A 91 -17.45 -5.13 -1.00
N PRO A 92 -17.68 -6.42 -0.70
CA PRO A 92 -18.38 -6.86 0.50
C PRO A 92 -17.76 -6.29 1.79
N THR A 93 -18.61 -6.02 2.77
CA THR A 93 -18.19 -5.52 4.09
C THR A 93 -17.22 -6.45 4.81
N SER A 94 -17.20 -7.75 4.46
CA SER A 94 -16.27 -8.74 4.99
C SER A 94 -14.81 -8.51 4.60
N SER A 95 -14.52 -7.80 3.50
CA SER A 95 -13.14 -7.47 3.12
C SER A 95 -12.66 -6.17 3.77
N LYS A 96 -13.54 -5.43 4.47
CA LYS A 96 -13.13 -4.26 5.26
C LYS A 96 -12.47 -4.76 6.53
N GLN A 97 -11.16 -4.54 6.64
CA GLN A 97 -10.41 -4.87 7.84
C GLN A 97 -11.07 -4.17 9.05
N PRO A 98 -11.36 -4.89 10.14
CA PRO A 98 -11.90 -4.28 11.34
C PRO A 98 -10.92 -3.21 11.83
N LYS A 99 -11.45 -2.13 12.43
CA LYS A 99 -10.60 -1.13 13.06
C LYS A 99 -9.70 -1.85 14.08
N CYS A 100 -8.39 -1.74 13.90
CA CYS A 100 -7.43 -2.24 14.89
C CYS A 100 -7.72 -1.58 16.25
N SER A 101 -7.70 -2.37 17.31
CA SER A 101 -7.81 -1.84 18.66
C SER A 101 -6.68 -0.84 18.93
N PRO A 102 -6.93 0.29 19.60
CA PRO A 102 -5.90 1.26 19.89
C PRO A 102 -4.79 0.63 20.74
N PHE A 103 -3.55 0.99 20.43
CA PHE A 103 -2.42 0.70 21.32
C PHE A 103 -2.58 1.59 22.56
N THR A 104 -2.37 1.06 23.76
CA THR A 104 -2.61 1.78 25.02
C THR A 104 -1.41 1.70 25.95
N VAL A 105 -1.35 2.62 26.92
CA VAL A 105 -0.29 2.62 27.96
C VAL A 105 -0.25 1.30 28.72
N LYS A 106 -1.39 0.67 28.98
CA LYS A 106 -1.45 -0.66 29.62
C LYS A 106 -0.73 -1.75 28.81
N ILE A 107 -0.71 -1.62 27.48
CA ILE A 107 0.05 -2.54 26.63
C ILE A 107 1.55 -2.27 26.78
N LEU A 108 1.97 -1.00 26.85
CA LEU A 108 3.37 -0.65 27.14
C LEU A 108 3.83 -1.17 28.51
N GLU A 109 2.99 -1.05 29.55
CA GLU A 109 3.28 -1.57 30.89
C GLU A 109 3.52 -3.09 30.85
N LYS A 110 2.67 -3.84 30.14
CA LYS A 110 2.88 -5.28 29.94
C LYS A 110 4.17 -5.61 29.21
N PHE A 111 4.52 -4.83 28.18
CA PHE A 111 5.80 -4.99 27.48
C PHE A 111 6.98 -4.75 28.41
N ARG A 112 6.90 -3.74 29.30
CA ARG A 112 7.92 -3.46 30.30
C ARG A 112 8.12 -4.60 31.29
N GLU A 113 7.04 -5.26 31.69
CA GLU A 113 7.07 -6.37 32.65
C GLU A 113 7.76 -7.62 32.10
N VAL A 114 7.68 -7.84 30.78
CA VAL A 114 8.23 -9.05 30.14
C VAL A 114 9.62 -8.85 29.53
N MET A 115 10.06 -7.62 29.31
CA MET A 115 11.36 -7.31 28.72
C MET A 115 12.47 -7.23 29.78
N ASN A 116 13.65 -7.76 29.44
CA ASN A 116 14.81 -7.66 30.30
C ASN A 116 15.55 -6.33 30.09
N LEU A 117 15.48 -5.42 31.06
CA LEU A 117 16.16 -4.12 30.98
C LEU A 117 17.69 -4.20 31.14
N GLU A 118 18.24 -5.39 31.42
CA GLU A 118 19.69 -5.63 31.39
C GLU A 118 20.18 -6.08 30.01
N ASP A 119 19.28 -6.50 29.12
CA ASP A 119 19.61 -6.88 27.75
C ASP A 119 19.52 -5.66 26.81
N PRO A 120 20.61 -5.25 26.14
CA PRO A 120 20.61 -4.06 25.28
C PRO A 120 19.61 -4.14 24.12
N CYS A 121 19.28 -5.34 23.63
CA CYS A 121 18.32 -5.52 22.54
C CYS A 121 16.89 -5.23 23.02
N ASP A 122 16.49 -5.84 24.13
CA ASP A 122 15.19 -5.58 24.77
C ASP A 122 15.02 -4.10 25.13
N VAL A 123 16.06 -3.45 25.68
CA VAL A 123 16.05 -2.02 25.98
C VAL A 123 15.82 -1.17 24.72
N ALA A 124 16.51 -1.47 23.62
CA ALA A 124 16.36 -0.74 22.36
C ALA A 124 14.95 -0.91 21.75
N ILE A 125 14.40 -2.13 21.78
CA ILE A 125 13.02 -2.41 21.33
C ILE A 125 12.02 -1.63 22.17
N PHE A 126 12.18 -1.66 23.51
CA PHE A 126 11.28 -0.94 24.42
C PHE A 126 11.32 0.57 24.20
N ALA A 127 12.52 1.15 24.05
CA ALA A 127 12.68 2.57 23.76
C ALA A 127 12.00 2.96 22.44
N CYS A 128 12.12 2.15 21.39
CA CYS A 128 11.44 2.37 20.12
C CYS A 128 9.91 2.34 20.28
N LEU A 129 9.36 1.40 21.06
CA LEU A 129 7.92 1.32 21.34
C LEU A 129 7.40 2.55 22.08
N ILE A 130 8.10 3.00 23.13
CA ILE A 130 7.73 4.20 23.89
C ILE A 130 7.75 5.43 22.98
N LEU A 131 8.84 5.63 22.23
CA LEU A 131 8.97 6.79 21.34
C LEU A 131 7.91 6.78 20.24
N ALA A 132 7.67 5.64 19.59
CA ALA A 132 6.61 5.52 18.58
C ALA A 132 5.23 5.85 19.17
N PHE A 133 4.94 5.38 20.39
CA PHE A 133 3.67 5.64 21.06
C PHE A 133 3.49 7.10 21.45
N TYR A 134 4.43 7.69 22.19
CA TYR A 134 4.28 9.06 22.72
C TYR A 134 4.51 10.15 21.66
N CYS A 135 5.33 9.89 20.65
CA CYS A 135 5.54 10.82 19.54
C CYS A 135 4.52 10.64 18.40
N ILE A 136 3.61 9.67 18.50
CA ILE A 136 2.65 9.33 17.43
C ILE A 136 3.39 9.10 16.09
N ALA A 137 4.52 8.43 16.17
CA ALA A 137 5.45 8.31 15.06
C ALA A 137 5.41 6.90 14.47
N CYS A 138 5.50 6.83 13.14
CA CYS A 138 5.52 5.55 12.43
C CYS A 138 6.80 4.78 12.78
N LEU A 139 6.68 3.48 13.09
CA LEU A 139 7.82 2.64 13.49
C LEU A 139 8.96 2.68 12.46
N GLY A 140 8.62 2.75 11.16
CA GLY A 140 9.60 2.87 10.07
C GLY A 140 10.46 4.14 10.08
N LYS A 141 10.23 5.08 11.01
CA LYS A 141 11.13 6.23 11.27
C LYS A 141 12.24 5.91 12.27
N PHE A 142 12.03 4.91 13.12
CA PHE A 142 12.99 4.50 14.16
C PHE A 142 13.69 3.20 13.81
N THR A 143 13.12 2.41 12.90
CA THR A 143 13.68 1.12 12.48
C THR A 143 14.17 1.15 11.05
N VAL A 144 15.26 0.43 10.78
CA VAL A 144 15.71 0.18 9.40
C VAL A 144 14.73 -0.80 8.73
N PRO A 145 14.32 -0.56 7.47
CA PRO A 145 13.34 -1.41 6.79
C PRO A 145 13.79 -2.86 6.56
N ALA A 146 15.10 -3.13 6.61
CA ALA A 146 15.68 -4.47 6.58
C ALA A 146 17.06 -4.46 7.23
N ILE A 147 17.46 -5.57 7.85
CA ILE A 147 18.80 -5.74 8.44
C ILE A 147 19.89 -5.48 7.39
N SER A 148 19.69 -5.94 6.16
CA SER A 148 20.61 -5.72 5.03
C SER A 148 20.76 -4.26 4.62
N LYS A 149 19.86 -3.37 5.05
CA LYS A 149 19.91 -1.92 4.80
C LYS A 149 20.51 -1.15 5.98
N PHE A 150 21.02 -1.83 7.01
CA PHE A 150 21.69 -1.17 8.13
C PHE A 150 23.01 -0.55 7.65
N ASN A 151 23.22 0.72 8.00
CA ASN A 151 24.45 1.43 7.68
C ASN A 151 24.99 2.06 8.98
N PRO A 152 26.12 1.57 9.52
CA PRO A 152 26.67 2.07 10.78
C PRO A 152 27.11 3.54 10.73
N ALA A 153 27.31 4.12 9.54
CA ALA A 153 27.61 5.55 9.40
C ALA A 153 26.35 6.45 9.45
N LYS A 154 25.14 5.87 9.35
CA LYS A 154 23.87 6.61 9.33
C LYS A 154 22.92 6.22 10.47
N HIS A 155 23.01 4.98 10.96
CA HIS A 155 22.12 4.44 11.96
C HIS A 155 22.89 4.17 13.25
N ILE A 156 22.31 4.62 14.37
CA ILE A 156 22.88 4.44 15.70
C ILE A 156 22.70 2.96 16.07
N SER A 157 23.80 2.30 16.42
CA SER A 157 23.83 0.91 16.93
C SER A 157 23.71 0.89 18.44
#